data_AF-A0A258Z4U4-F1
#
_entry.id   AF-A0A258Z4U4-F1
#
_cell.length_a   1.000
_cell.length_b   1.000
_cell.length_c   1.000
_cell.angle_alpha   90.00
_cell.angle_beta   90.00
_cell.angle_gamma   90.00
#
_symmetry.space_group_name_H-M   'P 1'
#
loop_
_entity.id
_entity.type
_entity.pdbx_description
1 polymer ?
#
loop_
_entity_poly.entity_id
_entity_poly.type
_entity_poly.pdbx_seq_one_letter_code
_entity_poly.pdbx_strand_id
1 'polypeptide(L)'
;MAKSKELIPDFMMDNPDDSFMFLMPTGYKPDLIEDIGKSYFKVIVQNLTKKELFEALLPPEVFFTHYRFHQSYKNGKIDKSQKKNDNLLEGMIAINTELDQDRYDVRLGNILSDKLIGRLIGWKYTYLEKAKEITCCLIDVESVKLIIPHYVIASYYYFRSTILREAALRCKIDDIYLQVECNPDDASIVLPYYVMEDDAPFIHRFLCQQDAIEAFERIGTYLLAYIKKYKTVRNVAEHLPIKAKFPQRGQFSISARYSSFYDESSKNYYFYVHEITNDNSDIGFTK
;
A
#
# COMPACT_ATOMS: atom_id res chain seq x y z
N MET A 1 14.87 20.29 7.20
CA MET A 1 14.97 19.42 6.00
C MET A 1 16.29 18.65 6.03
N ALA A 2 16.29 17.45 6.62
CA ALA A 2 17.42 16.54 6.48
C ALA A 2 17.39 15.98 5.05
N LYS A 3 18.51 16.04 4.33
CA LYS A 3 18.68 15.30 3.06
C LYS A 3 18.36 13.83 3.34
N SER A 4 17.34 13.27 2.69
CA SER A 4 17.10 11.83 2.70
C SER A 4 18.41 11.16 2.29
N LYS A 5 18.97 10.32 3.15
CA LYS A 5 19.95 9.33 2.71
C LYS A 5 19.20 8.49 1.69
N GLU A 6 19.56 8.60 0.41
CA GLU A 6 18.92 7.83 -0.66
C GLU A 6 18.89 6.36 -0.24
N LEU A 7 17.70 5.83 0.04
CA LEU A 7 17.54 4.44 0.44
C LEU A 7 17.51 3.58 -0.82
N ILE A 8 18.68 3.14 -1.28
CA ILE A 8 18.83 2.35 -2.51
C ILE A 8 18.80 0.86 -2.17
N PRO A 9 17.88 0.05 -2.76
CA PRO A 9 17.87 -1.39 -2.57
C PRO A 9 19.16 -2.06 -3.06
N ASP A 10 19.62 -3.09 -2.35
CA ASP A 10 20.86 -3.81 -2.64
C ASP A 10 20.97 -4.26 -4.11
N PHE A 11 19.89 -4.82 -4.67
CA PHE A 11 19.90 -5.26 -6.07
C PHE A 11 20.17 -4.13 -7.08
N MET A 12 19.81 -2.88 -6.76
CA MET A 12 20.13 -1.71 -7.59
C MET A 12 21.58 -1.26 -7.37
N MET A 13 22.09 -1.35 -6.14
CA MET A 13 23.50 -1.05 -5.84
C MET A 13 24.44 -2.04 -6.51
N ASP A 14 24.08 -3.32 -6.52
CA ASP A 14 24.83 -4.41 -7.15
C ASP A 14 24.79 -4.32 -8.68
N ASN A 15 23.80 -3.61 -9.24
CA ASN A 15 23.60 -3.43 -10.68
C ASN A 15 23.31 -1.96 -11.02
N PRO A 16 24.28 -1.05 -10.80
CA PRO A 16 24.05 0.40 -10.87
C PRO A 16 23.71 0.89 -12.28
N ASP A 17 24.04 0.10 -13.29
CA ASP A 17 23.75 0.40 -14.70
C ASP A 17 22.39 -0.08 -15.19
N ASP A 18 21.72 -0.94 -14.44
CA ASP A 18 20.42 -1.49 -14.79
C ASP A 18 19.28 -0.53 -14.41
N SER A 19 18.22 -0.56 -15.21
CA SER A 19 16.97 0.16 -14.92
C SER A 19 15.94 -0.82 -14.35
N PHE A 20 15.30 -0.45 -13.25
CA PHE A 20 14.36 -1.30 -12.53
C PHE A 20 12.99 -0.61 -12.40
N MET A 21 11.94 -1.42 -12.31
CA MET A 21 10.57 -0.95 -12.08
C MET A 21 9.91 -1.81 -11.00
N PHE A 22 9.36 -1.17 -9.98
CA PHE A 22 8.51 -1.84 -8.99
C PHE A 22 7.09 -1.97 -9.56
N LEU A 23 6.53 -3.17 -9.56
CA LEU A 23 5.21 -3.42 -10.13
C LEU A 23 4.12 -3.40 -9.06
N MET A 24 4.19 -4.32 -8.11
CA MET A 24 3.23 -4.38 -7.00
C MET A 24 3.74 -5.27 -5.85
N PRO A 25 3.31 -5.01 -4.60
CA PRO A 25 3.42 -5.96 -3.51
C PRO A 25 2.47 -7.13 -3.72
N THR A 26 2.94 -8.35 -3.45
CA THR A 26 2.11 -9.55 -3.45
C THR A 26 1.65 -9.89 -2.04
N GLY A 27 2.43 -9.55 -1.01
CA GLY A 27 2.09 -9.82 0.40
C GLY A 27 3.19 -9.34 1.35
N TYR A 28 3.10 -9.73 2.63
CA TYR A 28 4.16 -9.53 3.61
C TYR A 28 5.07 -10.75 3.73
N LYS A 29 6.34 -10.47 4.07
CA LYS A 29 7.20 -11.37 4.80
C LYS A 29 7.31 -10.86 6.24
N PRO A 30 6.67 -11.52 7.22
CA PRO A 30 6.81 -11.15 8.61
C PRO A 30 8.22 -11.46 9.12
N ASP A 31 8.76 -10.59 9.96
CA ASP A 31 9.87 -10.97 10.82
C ASP A 31 9.30 -11.62 12.09
N LEU A 32 9.35 -12.95 12.10
CA LEU A 32 8.77 -13.79 13.14
C LEU A 32 9.73 -14.03 14.31
N ILE A 33 11.00 -13.67 14.13
CA ILE A 33 12.07 -13.92 15.08
C ILE A 33 12.26 -12.67 15.95
N GLU A 34 12.25 -11.49 15.33
CA GLU A 34 12.47 -10.23 16.06
C GLU A 34 11.18 -9.50 16.37
N ASP A 35 10.46 -9.04 15.35
CA ASP A 35 9.37 -8.10 15.53
C ASP A 35 8.52 -7.94 14.25
N ILE A 36 7.22 -8.18 14.37
CA ILE A 36 6.28 -8.02 13.24
C ILE A 36 6.22 -6.56 12.73
N GLY A 37 6.59 -5.58 13.55
CA GLY A 37 6.73 -4.19 13.16
C GLY A 37 7.78 -3.98 12.06
N LYS A 38 8.72 -4.92 11.91
CA LYS A 38 9.77 -4.91 10.88
C LYS A 38 9.41 -5.75 9.63
N SER A 39 8.12 -6.01 9.41
CA SER A 39 7.68 -6.78 8.24
C SER A 39 8.00 -6.06 6.92
N TYR A 40 8.39 -6.83 5.91
CA TYR A 40 8.70 -6.34 4.56
C TYR A 40 7.57 -6.68 3.60
N PHE A 41 7.33 -5.82 2.61
CA PHE A 41 6.60 -6.23 1.42
C PHE A 41 7.44 -7.17 0.57
N LYS A 42 6.81 -8.21 0.04
CA LYS A 42 7.31 -8.98 -1.11
C LYS A 42 6.83 -8.28 -2.37
N VAL A 43 7.75 -7.67 -3.12
CA VAL A 43 7.42 -6.81 -4.25
C VAL A 43 7.95 -7.42 -5.54
N ILE A 44 7.10 -7.49 -6.55
CA ILE A 44 7.52 -7.88 -7.90
C ILE A 44 8.32 -6.72 -8.50
N VAL A 45 9.55 -7.00 -8.90
CA VAL A 45 10.46 -6.04 -9.52
C VAL A 45 10.84 -6.54 -10.91
N GLN A 46 10.76 -5.64 -11.88
CA GLN A 46 11.20 -5.88 -13.24
C GLN A 46 12.54 -5.20 -13.47
N ASN A 47 13.57 -5.96 -13.86
CA ASN A 47 14.78 -5.41 -14.44
C ASN A 47 14.51 -5.16 -15.94
N LEU A 48 14.43 -3.89 -16.33
CA LEU A 48 14.11 -3.47 -17.70
C LEU A 48 15.30 -3.69 -18.65
N THR A 49 16.54 -3.60 -18.14
CA THR A 49 17.76 -3.81 -18.92
C THR A 49 17.93 -5.28 -19.29
N LYS A 50 17.86 -6.17 -18.29
CA LYS A 50 18.01 -7.62 -18.48
C LYS A 50 16.71 -8.31 -18.88
N LYS A 51 15.58 -7.58 -18.84
CA LYS A 51 14.22 -8.11 -19.07
C LYS A 51 13.92 -9.27 -18.13
N GLU A 52 14.31 -9.16 -16.86
CA GLU A 52 14.08 -10.16 -15.82
C GLU A 52 12.96 -9.72 -14.86
N LEU A 53 12.34 -10.70 -14.21
CA LEU A 53 11.31 -10.46 -13.19
C LEU A 53 11.70 -11.26 -11.95
N PHE A 54 11.73 -10.60 -10.80
CA PHE A 54 12.07 -11.22 -9.53
C PHE A 54 11.26 -10.61 -8.39
N GLU A 55 11.32 -11.20 -7.20
CA GLU A 55 10.73 -10.64 -5.98
C GLU A 55 11.83 -10.07 -5.09
N ALA A 56 11.59 -8.87 -4.55
CA ALA A 56 12.46 -8.22 -3.57
C ALA A 56 11.70 -7.96 -2.26
N LEU A 57 12.43 -7.94 -1.15
CA LEU A 57 11.90 -7.55 0.16
C LEU A 57 12.19 -6.08 0.39
N LEU A 58 11.14 -5.29 0.58
CA LEU A 58 11.26 -3.84 0.73
C LEU A 58 10.42 -3.37 1.92
N PRO A 59 10.95 -2.46 2.75
CA PRO A 59 10.15 -1.83 3.81
C PRO A 59 8.93 -1.13 3.17
N PRO A 60 7.70 -1.34 3.65
CA PRO A 60 6.52 -0.73 3.05
C PRO A 60 6.59 0.79 2.87
N GLU A 61 7.21 1.49 3.82
CA GLU A 61 7.32 2.95 3.85
C GLU A 61 8.17 3.55 2.73
N VAL A 62 9.00 2.74 2.06
CA VAL A 62 9.79 3.22 0.90
C VAL A 62 8.90 3.59 -0.28
N PHE A 63 7.71 3.00 -0.37
CA PHE A 63 6.74 3.30 -1.42
C PHE A 63 5.92 4.55 -1.15
N PHE A 64 5.97 5.07 0.09
CA PHE A 64 5.42 6.38 0.41
C PHE A 64 6.45 7.50 0.14
N THR A 65 7.74 7.20 0.34
CA THR A 65 8.79 8.24 0.44
C THR A 65 9.79 8.29 -0.73
N HIS A 66 10.16 7.16 -1.31
CA HIS A 66 11.30 7.06 -2.25
C HIS A 66 10.92 6.51 -3.63
N TYR A 67 10.02 5.53 -3.68
CA TYR A 67 9.70 4.77 -4.88
C TYR A 67 8.22 4.77 -5.20
N ARG A 68 7.89 4.81 -6.48
CA ARG A 68 6.54 4.73 -7.01
C ARG A 68 6.38 3.49 -7.87
N PHE A 69 5.21 2.90 -7.85
CA PHE A 69 4.91 1.76 -8.72
C PHE A 69 4.84 2.22 -10.18
N HIS A 70 5.25 1.33 -11.08
CA HIS A 70 5.33 1.55 -12.52
C HIS A 70 6.20 2.75 -12.96
N GLN A 71 7.08 3.21 -12.08
CA GLN A 71 8.10 4.21 -12.38
C GLN A 71 9.46 3.51 -12.51
N SER A 72 10.23 3.90 -13.53
CA SER A 72 11.58 3.37 -13.76
C SER A 72 12.61 4.10 -12.92
N TYR A 73 13.54 3.34 -12.33
CA TYR A 73 14.63 3.83 -11.50
C TYR A 73 15.96 3.21 -11.93
N LYS A 74 17.02 4.01 -11.94
CA LYS A 74 18.41 3.57 -12.14
C LYS A 74 19.25 4.13 -10.99
N ASN A 75 19.92 3.24 -10.27
CA ASN A 75 20.72 3.58 -9.08
C ASN A 75 19.97 4.50 -8.10
N GLY A 76 18.75 4.11 -7.71
CA GLY A 76 17.91 4.87 -6.77
C GLY A 76 17.24 6.14 -7.32
N LYS A 77 17.56 6.58 -8.53
CA LYS A 77 17.03 7.81 -9.14
C LYS A 77 16.07 7.50 -10.27
N ILE A 78 15.10 8.39 -10.51
CA ILE A 78 14.18 8.25 -11.64
C ILE A 78 14.98 8.16 -12.95
N ASP A 79 14.78 7.08 -13.69
CA ASP A 79 15.39 6.89 -15.00
C ASP A 79 14.51 7.51 -16.09
N LYS A 80 14.93 8.68 -16.58
CA LYS A 80 14.24 9.42 -17.65
C LYS A 80 14.49 8.85 -19.05
N SER A 81 15.48 7.96 -19.21
CA SER A 81 15.78 7.33 -20.50
C SER A 81 14.76 6.25 -20.87
N GLN A 82 14.09 5.68 -19.88
CA GLN A 82 13.01 4.73 -20.09
C GLN A 82 11.74 5.45 -20.52
N LYS A 83 11.04 4.86 -21.51
CA LYS A 83 9.77 5.42 -21.98
C LYS A 83 8.78 5.45 -20.80
N LYS A 84 8.11 6.59 -20.62
CA LYS A 84 7.01 6.69 -19.66
C LYS A 84 5.93 5.66 -20.00
N ASN A 85 5.32 5.09 -18.98
CA ASN A 85 4.16 4.24 -19.17
C ASN A 85 2.96 5.13 -19.49
N ASP A 86 2.67 5.32 -20.78
CA ASP A 86 1.58 6.19 -21.27
C ASP A 86 0.18 5.77 -20.77
N ASN A 87 0.06 4.58 -20.18
CA ASN A 87 -1.19 4.08 -19.59
C ASN A 87 -1.38 4.44 -18.11
N LEU A 88 -0.42 5.15 -17.51
CA LEU A 88 -0.48 5.57 -16.13
C LEU A 88 -1.07 6.97 -16.06
N LEU A 89 -2.28 7.05 -15.50
CA LEU A 89 -3.05 8.27 -15.34
C LEU A 89 -2.92 8.76 -13.89
N GLU A 90 -3.11 10.05 -13.69
CA GLU A 90 -3.24 10.65 -12.37
C GLU A 90 -4.56 11.43 -12.34
N GLY A 91 -5.32 11.31 -11.27
CA GLY A 91 -6.62 11.96 -11.19
C GLY A 91 -7.27 11.84 -9.82
N MET A 92 -8.27 12.68 -9.60
CA MET A 92 -9.12 12.63 -8.41
C MET A 92 -10.34 11.76 -8.69
N ILE A 93 -10.64 10.84 -7.78
CA ILE A 93 -11.72 9.86 -7.92
C ILE A 93 -12.57 9.92 -6.64
N ALA A 94 -13.87 10.17 -6.79
CA ALA A 94 -14.83 10.04 -5.70
C ALA A 94 -15.11 8.56 -5.44
N ILE A 95 -15.01 8.15 -4.17
CA ILE A 95 -15.20 6.78 -3.72
C ILE A 95 -16.21 6.74 -2.58
N ASN A 96 -16.91 5.61 -2.46
CA ASN A 96 -17.67 5.26 -1.26
C ASN A 96 -17.04 4.02 -0.63
N THR A 97 -16.61 4.12 0.63
CA THR A 97 -15.94 3.03 1.36
C THR A 97 -16.89 2.14 2.16
N GLU A 98 -18.18 2.46 2.17
CA GLU A 98 -19.25 1.59 2.69
C GLU A 98 -19.53 0.46 1.69
N LEU A 99 -18.69 -0.57 1.72
CA LEU A 99 -18.81 -1.75 0.87
C LEU A 99 -19.17 -2.98 1.70
N ASP A 100 -19.95 -3.86 1.09
CA ASP A 100 -20.15 -5.22 1.56
C ASP A 100 -18.83 -6.01 1.55
N GLN A 101 -18.75 -7.03 2.40
CA GLN A 101 -17.51 -7.80 2.63
C GLN A 101 -16.98 -8.48 1.35
N ASP A 102 -17.87 -8.90 0.45
CA ASP A 102 -17.56 -9.53 -0.83
C ASP A 102 -16.94 -8.56 -1.84
N ARG A 103 -17.13 -7.25 -1.64
CA ARG A 103 -16.51 -6.18 -2.43
C ARG A 103 -15.27 -5.60 -1.75
N TYR A 104 -15.22 -5.63 -0.41
CA TYR A 104 -14.09 -5.11 0.34
C TYR A 104 -12.87 -6.03 0.32
N ASP A 105 -13.10 -7.34 0.35
CA ASP A 105 -12.06 -8.37 0.47
C ASP A 105 -12.00 -9.29 -0.78
N VAL A 106 -12.18 -8.73 -1.97
CA VAL A 106 -12.15 -9.52 -3.23
C VAL A 106 -10.71 -9.77 -3.69
N ARG A 107 -10.43 -10.98 -4.17
CA ARG A 107 -9.13 -11.33 -4.76
C ARG A 107 -9.02 -10.82 -6.19
N LEU A 108 -7.86 -10.29 -6.57
CA LEU A 108 -7.62 -9.73 -7.91
C LEU A 108 -7.94 -10.74 -9.03
N GLY A 109 -7.64 -12.02 -8.83
CA GLY A 109 -7.95 -13.10 -9.77
C GLY A 109 -9.44 -13.36 -10.00
N ASN A 110 -10.29 -12.89 -9.10
CA ASN A 110 -11.75 -12.95 -9.25
C ASN A 110 -12.33 -11.71 -9.97
N ILE A 111 -11.52 -10.66 -10.13
CA ILE A 111 -11.91 -9.39 -10.77
C ILE A 111 -11.41 -9.32 -12.21
N LEU A 112 -10.14 -9.68 -12.42
CA LEU A 112 -9.43 -9.51 -13.68
C LEU A 112 -9.05 -10.85 -14.31
N SER A 113 -9.10 -10.90 -15.64
CA SER A 113 -8.55 -12.01 -16.40
C SER A 113 -7.03 -12.12 -16.22
N ASP A 114 -6.49 -13.33 -16.38
CA ASP A 114 -5.05 -13.57 -16.28
C ASP A 114 -4.25 -12.65 -17.20
N LYS A 115 -4.76 -12.37 -18.41
CA LYS A 115 -4.15 -11.44 -19.38
C LYS A 115 -3.97 -10.03 -18.79
N LEU A 116 -5.00 -9.51 -18.11
CA LEU A 116 -4.96 -8.18 -17.51
C LEU A 116 -4.05 -8.14 -16.28
N ILE A 117 -4.06 -9.19 -15.45
CA ILE A 117 -3.10 -9.32 -14.34
C ILE A 117 -1.68 -9.40 -14.90
N GLY A 118 -1.47 -10.19 -15.96
CA GLY A 118 -0.23 -10.30 -16.71
C GLY A 118 0.31 -8.94 -17.15
N ARG A 119 -0.56 -8.05 -17.65
CA ARG A 119 -0.18 -6.67 -17.99
C ARG A 119 0.33 -5.88 -16.78
N LEU A 120 -0.33 -6.01 -15.62
CA LEU A 120 0.07 -5.32 -14.40
C LEU A 120 1.41 -5.84 -13.85
N ILE A 121 1.73 -7.12 -14.05
CA ILE A 121 3.00 -7.72 -13.62
C ILE A 121 4.07 -7.79 -14.73
N GLY A 122 3.97 -6.94 -15.77
CA GLY A 122 5.03 -6.76 -16.77
C GLY A 122 5.07 -7.83 -17.88
N TRP A 123 3.91 -8.43 -18.18
CA TRP A 123 3.70 -9.49 -19.19
C TRP A 123 4.50 -10.77 -18.97
N LYS A 124 4.94 -11.00 -17.73
CA LYS A 124 5.61 -12.22 -17.30
C LYS A 124 4.80 -12.89 -16.21
N TYR A 125 4.21 -14.03 -16.56
CA TYR A 125 3.27 -14.77 -15.71
C TYR A 125 3.92 -15.54 -14.55
N THR A 126 5.22 -15.38 -14.33
CA THR A 126 5.97 -16.04 -13.25
C THR A 126 5.33 -15.84 -11.87
N TYR A 127 4.72 -14.68 -11.63
CA TYR A 127 4.07 -14.35 -10.36
C TYR A 127 2.54 -14.22 -10.48
N LEU A 128 1.94 -14.76 -11.54
CA LEU A 128 0.49 -14.65 -11.80
C LEU A 128 -0.34 -15.16 -10.62
N GLU A 129 -0.07 -16.37 -10.13
CA GLU A 129 -0.83 -16.97 -9.04
C GLU A 129 -0.73 -16.18 -7.73
N LYS A 130 0.43 -15.58 -7.45
CA LYS A 130 0.58 -14.67 -6.28
C LYS A 130 -0.19 -13.37 -6.47
N ALA A 131 -0.14 -12.80 -7.68
CA ALA A 131 -0.87 -11.57 -7.99
C ALA A 131 -2.39 -11.77 -7.92
N LYS A 132 -2.89 -12.95 -8.30
CA LYS A 132 -4.33 -13.30 -8.19
C LYS A 132 -4.83 -13.27 -6.75
N GLU A 133 -3.97 -13.55 -5.78
CA GLU A 133 -4.31 -13.58 -4.34
C GLU A 133 -4.31 -12.19 -3.67
N ILE A 134 -3.89 -11.13 -4.37
CA ILE A 134 -3.93 -9.76 -3.85
C ILE A 134 -5.38 -9.41 -3.50
N THR A 135 -5.59 -8.98 -2.25
CA THR A 135 -6.89 -8.54 -1.75
C THR A 135 -7.13 -7.07 -2.12
N CYS A 136 -8.32 -6.77 -2.63
CA CYS A 136 -8.70 -5.47 -3.17
C CYS A 136 -10.09 -5.06 -2.70
N CYS A 137 -10.31 -3.75 -2.62
CA CYS A 137 -11.64 -3.15 -2.64
C CYS A 137 -12.09 -2.97 -4.10
N LEU A 138 -13.31 -3.38 -4.41
CA LEU A 138 -13.95 -3.16 -5.71
C LEU A 138 -15.11 -2.16 -5.57
N ILE A 139 -14.94 -0.96 -6.12
CA ILE A 139 -15.89 0.15 -6.02
C ILE A 139 -16.44 0.43 -7.43
N ASP A 140 -17.76 0.52 -7.57
CA ASP A 140 -18.36 0.97 -8.83
C ASP A 140 -18.39 2.50 -8.82
N VAL A 141 -17.80 3.11 -9.85
CA VAL A 141 -17.76 4.54 -10.07
C VAL A 141 -18.33 4.80 -11.46
N GLU A 142 -19.60 5.21 -11.52
CA GLU A 142 -20.35 5.37 -12.76
C GLU A 142 -20.32 4.09 -13.63
N SER A 143 -19.69 4.14 -14.82
CA SER A 143 -19.54 3.00 -15.74
C SER A 143 -18.20 2.27 -15.60
N VAL A 144 -17.41 2.62 -14.58
CA VAL A 144 -16.07 2.09 -14.35
C VAL A 144 -16.01 1.32 -13.03
N LYS A 145 -15.26 0.22 -13.03
CA LYS A 145 -14.93 -0.55 -11.83
C LYS A 145 -13.56 -0.15 -11.31
N LEU A 146 -13.53 0.52 -10.16
CA LEU A 146 -12.32 0.92 -9.48
C LEU A 146 -11.82 -0.22 -8.58
N ILE A 147 -10.59 -0.65 -8.80
CA ILE A 147 -9.89 -1.67 -8.02
C ILE A 147 -8.84 -0.95 -7.18
N ILE A 148 -9.00 -0.99 -5.86
CA ILE A 148 -8.03 -0.44 -4.91
C ILE A 148 -7.43 -1.61 -4.12
N PRO A 149 -6.18 -2.04 -4.42
CA PRO A 149 -5.52 -3.06 -3.63
C PRO A 149 -5.34 -2.63 -2.18
N HIS A 150 -5.46 -3.57 -1.25
CA HIS A 150 -5.28 -3.28 0.18
C HIS A 150 -3.89 -2.76 0.50
N TYR A 151 -2.86 -3.18 -0.25
CA TYR A 151 -1.52 -2.63 -0.08
C TYR A 151 -1.46 -1.13 -0.38
N VAL A 152 -2.30 -0.60 -1.28
CA VAL A 152 -2.36 0.84 -1.58
C VAL A 152 -2.92 1.61 -0.40
N ILE A 153 -4.00 1.09 0.20
CA ILE A 153 -4.61 1.65 1.41
C ILE A 153 -3.59 1.61 2.56
N ALA A 154 -2.92 0.46 2.73
CA ALA A 154 -1.89 0.25 3.75
C ALA A 154 -0.73 1.26 3.62
N SER A 155 -0.16 1.37 2.42
CA SER A 155 0.96 2.28 2.12
C SER A 155 0.63 3.74 2.43
N TYR A 156 -0.57 4.20 2.06
CA TYR A 156 -0.92 5.61 2.19
C TYR A 156 -1.36 6.03 3.59
N TYR A 157 -2.15 5.20 4.29
CA TYR A 157 -2.71 5.56 5.60
C TYR A 157 -1.88 5.05 6.79
N TYR A 158 -1.23 3.90 6.66
CA TYR A 158 -0.61 3.20 7.81
C TYR A 158 0.91 3.15 7.73
N PHE A 159 1.49 3.14 6.53
CA PHE A 159 2.93 2.94 6.32
C PHE A 159 3.65 4.17 5.78
N ARG A 160 3.20 5.35 6.20
CA ARG A 160 3.77 6.64 5.79
C ARG A 160 5.21 6.82 6.29
N SER A 161 5.48 6.29 7.48
CA SER A 161 6.80 6.26 8.11
C SER A 161 7.07 4.91 8.75
N THR A 162 8.33 4.63 9.03
CA THR A 162 8.74 3.43 9.78
C THR A 162 8.03 3.36 11.14
N ILE A 163 7.89 4.51 11.82
CA ILE A 163 7.24 4.61 13.14
C ILE A 163 5.75 4.25 13.05
N LEU A 164 5.02 4.84 12.10
CA LEU A 164 3.60 4.56 11.94
C LEU A 164 3.35 3.12 11.50
N ARG A 165 4.19 2.58 10.61
CA ARG A 165 4.13 1.17 10.19
C ARG A 165 4.32 0.24 11.38
N GLU A 166 5.35 0.47 12.17
CA GLU A 166 5.63 -0.34 13.34
C GLU A 166 4.48 -0.32 14.35
N ALA A 167 3.94 0.86 14.64
CA ALA A 167 2.78 1.03 15.52
C ALA A 167 1.54 0.30 14.97
N ALA A 168 1.24 0.44 13.68
CA ALA A 168 0.10 -0.20 13.03
C ALA A 168 0.21 -1.74 13.04
N LEU A 169 1.38 -2.28 12.71
CA LEU A 169 1.61 -3.72 12.71
C LEU A 169 1.60 -4.31 14.13
N ARG A 170 2.07 -3.58 15.14
CA ARG A 170 2.03 -3.99 16.55
C ARG A 170 0.67 -3.74 17.23
N CYS A 171 -0.24 -3.02 16.59
CA CYS A 171 -1.46 -2.47 17.20
C CYS A 171 -1.17 -1.63 18.45
N LYS A 172 -0.18 -0.74 18.39
CA LYS A 172 0.25 0.09 19.52
C LYS A 172 0.38 1.56 19.13
N ILE A 173 -0.76 2.24 18.98
CA ILE A 173 -0.78 3.69 18.70
C ILE A 173 -0.23 4.50 19.88
N ASP A 174 -0.36 4.00 21.11
CA ASP A 174 0.13 4.66 22.33
C ASP A 174 1.65 4.84 22.41
N ASP A 175 2.42 4.12 21.59
CA ASP A 175 3.88 4.24 21.55
C ASP A 175 4.35 5.50 20.77
N ILE A 176 3.43 6.21 20.09
CA ILE A 176 3.78 7.26 19.12
C ILE A 176 3.15 8.63 19.38
N TYR A 177 2.53 8.85 20.55
CA TYR A 177 2.09 10.17 21.02
C TYR A 177 2.31 10.33 22.54
N LEU A 178 2.22 11.56 23.05
CA LEU A 178 2.33 11.90 24.48
C LEU A 178 1.01 12.40 25.07
N GLN A 179 0.27 13.20 24.31
CA GLN A 179 -1.04 13.75 24.68
C GLN A 179 -1.85 14.02 23.42
N VAL A 180 -3.18 13.92 23.50
CA VAL A 180 -4.12 14.24 22.42
C VAL A 180 -5.34 14.98 22.97
N GLU A 181 -5.83 15.97 22.22
CA GLU A 181 -7.13 16.62 22.40
C GLU A 181 -7.97 16.37 21.13
N CYS A 182 -9.14 15.77 21.32
CA CYS A 182 -10.01 15.31 20.24
C CYS A 182 -11.13 16.29 19.91
N ASN A 183 -11.18 17.46 20.56
CA ASN A 183 -12.12 18.53 20.21
C ASN A 183 -11.92 18.97 18.73
N PRO A 184 -12.93 18.82 17.84
CA PRO A 184 -12.79 19.18 16.43
C PRO A 184 -12.47 20.65 16.16
N ASP A 185 -12.81 21.55 17.10
CA ASP A 185 -12.58 22.99 17.01
C ASP A 185 -11.26 23.45 17.66
N ASP A 186 -10.62 22.59 18.45
CA ASP A 186 -9.36 22.87 19.18
C ASP A 186 -8.50 21.60 19.27
N ALA A 187 -8.37 20.90 18.15
CA ALA A 187 -7.67 19.62 18.09
C ALA A 187 -6.17 19.82 18.28
N SER A 188 -5.56 19.02 19.15
CA SER A 188 -4.12 19.07 19.36
C SER A 188 -3.53 17.69 19.62
N ILE A 189 -2.24 17.53 19.30
CA ILE A 189 -1.49 16.31 19.59
C ILE A 189 -0.06 16.70 19.95
N VAL A 190 0.48 16.07 20.99
CA VAL A 190 1.87 16.22 21.41
C VAL A 190 2.61 14.96 21.00
N LEU A 191 3.61 15.11 20.13
CA LEU A 191 4.39 14.00 19.60
C LEU A 191 5.79 13.95 20.23
N PRO A 192 6.35 12.75 20.44
CA PRO A 192 7.77 12.58 20.70
C PRO A 192 8.63 13.10 19.54
N TYR A 193 9.86 13.53 19.82
CA TYR A 193 10.77 14.13 18.82
C TYR A 193 11.13 13.22 17.63
N TYR A 194 10.98 11.90 17.78
CA TYR A 194 11.31 10.91 16.76
C TYR A 194 10.15 10.65 15.78
N VAL A 195 8.97 11.23 16.03
CA VAL A 195 7.79 11.13 15.16
C VAL A 195 7.74 12.35 14.24
N MET A 196 7.44 12.14 12.97
CA MET A 196 7.37 13.21 11.97
C MET A 196 6.07 14.02 12.14
N GLU A 197 6.15 15.34 12.11
CA GLU A 197 4.98 16.23 12.20
C GLU A 197 3.97 15.99 11.07
N ASP A 198 4.42 15.61 9.87
CA ASP A 198 3.55 15.29 8.73
C ASP A 198 2.65 14.06 8.96
N ASP A 199 2.98 13.22 9.95
CA ASP A 199 2.13 12.10 10.36
C ASP A 199 1.09 12.50 11.42
N ALA A 200 1.22 13.68 12.04
CA ALA A 200 0.36 14.12 13.14
C ALA A 200 -1.15 14.08 12.82
N PRO A 201 -1.64 14.55 11.65
CA PRO A 201 -3.06 14.47 11.32
C PRO A 201 -3.57 13.03 11.22
N PHE A 202 -2.72 12.09 10.76
CA PHE A 202 -3.08 10.68 10.65
C PHE A 202 -3.07 10.01 12.02
N ILE A 203 -2.08 10.30 12.86
CA ILE A 203 -2.03 9.79 14.24
C ILE A 203 -3.23 10.30 15.03
N HIS A 204 -3.53 11.60 14.96
CA HIS A 204 -4.71 12.19 15.60
C HIS A 204 -6.00 11.50 15.13
N ARG A 205 -6.15 11.28 13.82
CA ARG A 205 -7.27 10.53 13.25
C ARG A 205 -7.43 9.15 13.91
N PHE A 206 -6.33 8.39 14.02
CA PHE A 206 -6.32 7.07 14.65
C PHE A 206 -6.53 7.06 16.16
N LEU A 207 -6.56 8.23 16.81
CA LEU A 207 -6.83 8.39 18.24
C LEU A 207 -8.23 8.93 18.53
N CYS A 208 -8.80 9.72 17.61
CA CYS A 208 -10.02 10.50 17.87
C CYS A 208 -11.24 10.06 17.05
N GLN A 209 -11.05 9.31 15.95
CA GLN A 209 -12.16 8.83 15.13
C GLN A 209 -12.38 7.32 15.30
N GLN A 210 -13.58 6.92 15.70
CA GLN A 210 -13.92 5.53 15.99
C GLN A 210 -13.63 4.58 14.81
N ASP A 211 -14.00 4.96 13.59
CA ASP A 211 -13.74 4.15 12.39
C ASP A 211 -12.24 3.98 12.12
N ALA A 212 -11.45 5.01 12.37
CA ALA A 212 -10.01 4.99 12.17
C ALA A 212 -9.32 4.13 13.24
N ILE A 213 -9.73 4.24 14.51
CA ILE A 213 -9.26 3.40 15.62
C ILE A 213 -9.47 1.91 15.26
N GLU A 214 -10.69 1.54 14.88
CA GLU A 214 -11.02 0.16 14.48
C GLU A 214 -10.20 -0.31 13.26
N ALA A 215 -9.99 0.57 12.28
CA ALA A 215 -9.21 0.25 11.10
C ALA A 215 -7.72 0.02 11.43
N PHE A 216 -7.17 0.82 12.34
CA PHE A 216 -5.80 0.71 12.84
C PHE A 216 -5.57 -0.60 13.61
N GLU A 217 -6.47 -0.96 14.53
CA GLU A 217 -6.33 -2.22 15.29
C GLU A 217 -6.40 -3.46 14.39
N ARG A 218 -7.15 -3.40 13.29
CA ARG A 218 -7.37 -4.57 12.41
C ARG A 218 -6.17 -4.98 11.59
N ILE A 219 -5.33 -4.03 11.15
CA ILE A 219 -4.22 -4.33 10.24
C ILE A 219 -3.19 -5.27 10.90
N GLY A 220 -2.78 -4.96 12.14
CA GLY A 220 -1.86 -5.80 12.91
C GLY A 220 -2.53 -7.05 13.49
N THR A 221 -3.79 -6.96 13.94
CA THR A 221 -4.51 -8.10 14.55
C THR A 221 -4.65 -9.26 13.56
N TYR A 222 -4.91 -8.98 12.28
CA TYR A 222 -4.96 -10.02 11.25
C TYR A 222 -3.63 -10.79 11.15
N LEU A 223 -2.52 -10.06 11.08
CA LEU A 223 -1.19 -10.64 10.98
C LEU A 223 -0.83 -11.41 12.25
N LEU A 224 -1.10 -10.84 13.43
CA LEU A 224 -0.89 -11.49 14.72
C LEU A 224 -1.67 -12.79 14.86
N ALA A 225 -2.96 -12.80 14.47
CA ALA A 225 -3.80 -13.98 14.49
C ALA A 225 -3.26 -15.07 13.54
N TYR A 226 -2.84 -14.66 12.34
CA TYR A 226 -2.22 -15.57 11.38
C TYR A 226 -0.93 -16.18 11.94
N ILE A 227 -0.03 -15.35 12.43
CA ILE A 227 1.25 -15.77 13.02
C ILE A 227 0.99 -16.73 14.19
N LYS A 228 0.10 -16.40 15.12
CA LYS A 228 -0.27 -17.27 16.25
C LYS A 228 -0.76 -18.64 15.79
N LYS A 229 -1.58 -18.69 14.73
CA LYS A 229 -2.12 -19.92 14.16
C LYS A 229 -1.05 -20.82 13.53
N TYR A 230 -0.03 -20.24 12.89
CA TYR A 230 0.96 -20.99 12.12
C TYR A 230 2.37 -21.03 12.74
N LYS A 231 2.58 -20.46 13.93
CA LYS A 231 3.84 -20.57 14.72
C LYS A 231 4.29 -22.01 14.97
N THR A 232 3.37 -22.97 14.98
CA THR A 232 3.64 -24.40 15.23
C THR A 232 3.95 -25.20 13.96
N VAL A 233 3.78 -24.62 12.78
CA VAL A 233 4.11 -25.23 11.49
C VAL A 233 5.45 -24.64 11.05
N ARG A 234 6.45 -25.48 10.75
CA ARG A 234 7.78 -25.03 10.26
C ARG A 234 7.73 -24.14 9.00
N ASN A 235 6.57 -24.09 8.35
CA ASN A 235 6.24 -23.19 7.25
C ASN A 235 5.22 -22.15 7.73
N VAL A 236 5.64 -21.18 8.55
CA VAL A 236 4.85 -19.96 8.67
C VAL A 236 4.75 -19.41 7.25
N ALA A 237 3.52 -19.28 6.75
CA ALA A 237 3.27 -19.10 5.34
C ALA A 237 4.19 -18.03 4.77
N GLU A 238 4.97 -18.41 3.76
CA GLU A 238 5.91 -17.53 3.07
C GLU A 238 5.21 -16.30 2.48
N HIS A 239 3.89 -16.23 2.53
CA HIS A 239 3.07 -15.21 1.92
C HIS A 239 1.89 -14.87 2.84
N LEU A 240 1.95 -13.73 3.51
CA LEU A 240 0.81 -13.18 4.25
C LEU A 240 0.08 -12.15 3.40
N PRO A 241 -1.24 -12.25 3.23
CA PRO A 241 -1.97 -11.24 2.48
C PRO A 241 -2.00 -9.92 3.25
N ILE A 242 -2.01 -8.82 2.51
CA ILE A 242 -2.14 -7.49 3.06
C ILE A 242 -3.62 -7.19 3.19
N LYS A 243 -4.10 -6.99 4.42
CA LYS A 243 -5.49 -6.60 4.70
C LYS A 243 -5.56 -5.28 5.42
N ALA A 244 -6.05 -4.24 4.74
CA ALA A 244 -6.13 -2.89 5.29
C ALA A 244 -7.52 -2.31 5.04
N LYS A 245 -7.96 -1.45 5.97
CA LYS A 245 -9.20 -0.70 5.84
C LYS A 245 -8.94 0.77 5.61
N PHE A 246 -9.83 1.45 4.89
CA PHE A 246 -9.91 2.90 4.92
C PHE A 246 -10.21 3.36 6.35
N PRO A 247 -9.53 4.41 6.86
CA PRO A 247 -9.79 4.94 8.19
C PRO A 247 -11.06 5.78 8.28
N GLN A 248 -11.68 6.11 7.13
CA GLN A 248 -12.94 6.84 7.04
C GLN A 248 -13.98 5.98 6.30
N ARG A 249 -15.19 5.89 6.87
CA ARG A 249 -16.37 5.35 6.18
C ARG A 249 -17.14 6.45 5.44
N GLY A 250 -17.80 6.06 4.34
CA GLY A 250 -18.65 6.93 3.55
C GLY A 250 -17.97 7.49 2.30
N GLN A 251 -18.48 8.62 1.82
CA GLN A 251 -18.06 9.23 0.56
C GLN A 251 -16.95 10.26 0.76
N PHE A 252 -15.88 10.13 -0.02
CA PHE A 252 -14.82 11.12 -0.14
C PHE A 252 -14.04 10.90 -1.45
N SER A 253 -13.10 11.78 -1.75
CA SER A 253 -12.26 11.73 -2.93
C SER A 253 -10.82 11.38 -2.58
N ILE A 254 -10.21 10.56 -3.43
CA ILE A 254 -8.77 10.28 -3.41
C ILE A 254 -8.12 10.85 -4.68
N SER A 255 -6.94 11.44 -4.54
CA SER A 255 -6.03 11.63 -5.67
C SER A 255 -5.19 10.37 -5.80
N ALA A 256 -5.14 9.81 -7.01
CA ALA A 256 -4.50 8.52 -7.23
C ALA A 256 -3.76 8.47 -8.56
N ARG A 257 -2.75 7.59 -8.63
CA ARG A 257 -2.20 7.14 -9.91
C ARG A 257 -2.73 5.75 -10.21
N TYR A 258 -3.21 5.55 -11.43
CA TYR A 258 -3.93 4.34 -11.80
C TYR A 258 -3.72 4.00 -13.27
N SER A 259 -3.91 2.72 -13.61
CA SER A 259 -4.00 2.27 -14.99
C SER A 259 -5.45 2.06 -15.39
N SER A 260 -5.76 2.36 -16.65
CA SER A 260 -7.06 2.10 -17.25
C SER A 260 -6.99 0.98 -18.29
N PHE A 261 -8.00 0.12 -18.29
CA PHE A 261 -8.14 -0.92 -19.31
C PHE A 261 -9.57 -1.45 -19.40
N TYR A 262 -9.95 -1.84 -20.61
CA TYR A 262 -11.19 -2.55 -20.89
C TYR A 262 -10.95 -4.05 -20.86
N ASP A 263 -11.84 -4.79 -20.21
CA ASP A 263 -11.85 -6.25 -20.25
C ASP A 263 -12.98 -6.74 -21.16
N GLU A 264 -12.61 -7.39 -22.25
CA GLU A 264 -13.59 -7.91 -23.23
C GLU A 264 -14.44 -9.02 -22.63
N SER A 265 -13.90 -9.84 -21.70
CA SER A 265 -14.64 -10.94 -21.08
C SER A 265 -15.76 -10.46 -20.18
N SER A 266 -15.47 -9.52 -19.27
CA SER A 266 -16.48 -8.98 -18.35
C SER A 266 -17.24 -7.78 -18.91
N LYS A 267 -16.84 -7.27 -20.09
CA LYS A 267 -17.37 -6.06 -20.74
C LYS A 267 -17.30 -4.80 -19.85
N ASN A 268 -16.37 -4.77 -18.90
CA ASN A 268 -16.21 -3.67 -17.96
C ASN A 268 -14.96 -2.86 -18.27
N TYR A 269 -15.04 -1.55 -17.99
CA TYR A 269 -13.86 -0.70 -17.92
C TYR A 269 -13.35 -0.68 -16.48
N TYR A 270 -12.05 -0.85 -16.30
CA TYR A 270 -11.41 -0.90 -14.98
C TYR A 270 -10.41 0.22 -14.80
N PHE A 271 -10.39 0.76 -13.58
CA PHE A 271 -9.27 1.54 -13.05
C PHE A 271 -8.58 0.74 -11.96
N TYR A 272 -7.30 0.43 -12.15
CA TYR A 272 -6.48 -0.21 -11.13
C TYR A 272 -5.60 0.83 -10.47
N VAL A 273 -5.82 1.10 -9.18
CA VAL A 273 -5.06 2.09 -8.42
C VAL A 273 -3.72 1.49 -8.01
N HIS A 274 -2.64 2.19 -8.34
CA HIS A 274 -1.26 1.83 -7.98
C HIS A 274 -0.80 2.53 -6.70
N GLU A 275 -1.22 3.78 -6.51
CA GLU A 275 -0.92 4.57 -5.32
C GLU A 275 -2.02 5.62 -5.09
N ILE A 276 -2.31 5.90 -3.83
CA ILE A 276 -3.03 7.10 -3.38
C ILE A 276 -1.97 8.14 -3.06
N THR A 277 -2.14 9.36 -3.58
CA THR A 277 -1.21 10.48 -3.38
C THR A 277 -1.77 11.53 -2.44
N ASN A 278 -3.10 11.64 -2.35
CA ASN A 278 -3.80 12.52 -1.43
C ASN A 278 -5.25 12.04 -1.23
N ASP A 279 -5.92 12.56 -0.21
CA ASP A 279 -7.35 12.37 0.00
C ASP A 279 -7.97 13.62 0.65
N ASN A 280 -9.30 13.74 0.57
CA ASN A 280 -10.05 14.76 1.29
C ASN A 280 -11.02 14.15 2.32
N SER A 281 -10.73 12.94 2.80
CA SER A 281 -11.53 12.34 3.86
C SER A 281 -11.42 13.16 5.15
N ASP A 282 -12.48 13.15 5.93
CA ASP A 282 -12.51 13.82 7.22
C ASP A 282 -11.34 13.33 8.10
N ILE A 283 -10.61 14.26 8.70
CA ILE A 283 -9.53 13.98 9.66
C ILE A 283 -9.98 14.07 11.12
N GLY A 284 -11.23 14.48 11.37
CA GLY A 284 -11.81 14.59 12.70
C GLY A 284 -11.67 15.98 13.33
N PHE A 285 -11.18 16.96 12.57
CA PHE A 285 -11.00 18.34 13.00
C PHE A 285 -10.92 19.31 11.82
N THR A 286 -11.18 20.59 12.09
CA THR A 286 -11.03 21.64 11.08
C THR A 286 -9.54 22.00 10.94
N LYS A 287 -9.01 21.94 9.71
CA LYS A 287 -7.61 22.31 9.40
C LYS A 287 -7.35 23.81 9.57
#